data_AF-A0A941WW20-F1
#
_entry.id   AF-A0A941WW20-F1
#
_cell.length_a   1.000
_cell.length_b   1.000
_cell.length_c   1.000
_cell.angle_alpha   90.00
_cell.angle_beta   90.00
_cell.angle_gamma   90.00
#
_symmetry.space_group_name_H-M   'P 1'
#
loop_
_entity.id
_entity.type
_entity.pdbx_description
1 polymer ?
#
loop_
_entity_poly.entity_id
_entity_poly.type
_entity_poly.pdbx_seq_one_letter_code
_entity_poly.pdbx_strand_id
1 'polypeptide(L)'
;MKLKRIICLFMMFFLLCPLYAFADDSGVLAEGELNEWVVKVLRDSAAGQPINAPVGEESHTEDGYAFIYDFATLYYDKPVLDQDSMLLAVSVTDEAYPGPRGIKLGDAQSVLIDTYGWQNPTL
;
A
#
# COMPACT_ATOMS: atom_id res chain seq x y z
N MET A 1 5.75 -25.48 -46.60
CA MET A 1 6.28 -24.22 -46.01
C MET A 1 5.31 -23.53 -45.04
N LYS A 2 3.99 -23.65 -45.20
CA LYS A 2 2.99 -22.99 -44.32
C LYS A 2 2.90 -23.61 -42.91
N LEU A 3 2.95 -24.94 -42.81
CA LEU A 3 2.84 -25.65 -41.52
C LEU A 3 4.00 -25.35 -40.55
N LYS A 4 5.25 -25.32 -41.06
CA LYS A 4 6.44 -24.97 -40.24
C LYS A 4 6.38 -23.53 -39.70
N ARG A 5 5.85 -22.59 -40.49
CA ARG A 5 5.66 -21.18 -40.06
C ARG A 5 4.59 -21.04 -38.98
N ILE A 6 3.48 -21.79 -39.09
CA ILE A 6 2.41 -21.80 -38.09
C ILE A 6 2.92 -22.39 -36.76
N ILE A 7 3.70 -23.47 -36.81
CA ILE A 7 4.31 -24.07 -35.62
C ILE A 7 5.29 -23.10 -34.95
N CYS A 8 6.13 -22.40 -35.73
CA CYS A 8 7.04 -21.39 -35.17
C CYS A 8 6.29 -20.20 -34.54
N LEU A 9 5.18 -19.75 -35.13
CA LEU A 9 4.34 -18.68 -34.58
C LEU A 9 3.68 -19.08 -33.25
N PHE A 10 3.16 -20.32 -33.17
CA PHE A 10 2.61 -20.85 -31.92
C PHE A 10 3.69 -20.99 -30.84
N MET A 11 4.89 -21.47 -31.19
CA MET A 11 5.99 -21.62 -30.25
C MET A 11 6.49 -20.27 -29.72
N MET A 12 6.51 -19.23 -30.57
CA MET A 12 6.88 -17.87 -30.18
C MET A 12 5.81 -17.20 -29.30
N PHE A 13 4.53 -17.51 -29.51
CA PHE A 13 3.42 -17.06 -28.65
C PHE A 13 3.48 -17.71 -27.25
N PHE A 14 3.76 -19.01 -27.17
CA PHE A 14 3.95 -19.70 -25.89
C PHE A 14 5.21 -19.24 -25.12
N LEU A 15 6.26 -18.77 -25.83
CA LEU A 15 7.46 -18.20 -25.22
C LEU A 15 7.27 -16.76 -24.68
N LEU A 16 6.17 -16.08 -25.04
CA LEU A 16 5.80 -14.76 -24.53
C LEU A 16 4.81 -14.84 -23.35
N CYS A 17 4.15 -15.99 -23.14
CA CYS A 17 3.26 -16.23 -22.01
C CYS A 17 3.91 -16.20 -20.61
N PRO A 18 5.19 -16.58 -20.38
CA PRO A 18 5.74 -16.58 -19.02
C PRO A 18 6.07 -15.17 -18.48
N LEU A 19 5.93 -14.11 -19.29
CA LEU A 19 6.10 -12.72 -18.80
C LEU A 19 4.94 -12.25 -17.91
N TYR A 20 3.84 -13.02 -17.84
CA TYR A 20 2.70 -12.79 -16.95
C TYR A 20 2.56 -13.91 -15.90
N ALA A 21 3.66 -14.58 -15.56
CA ALA A 21 3.69 -15.37 -14.35
C ALA A 21 3.74 -14.42 -13.14
N PHE A 22 2.56 -13.94 -12.71
CA PHE A 22 2.39 -13.40 -11.36
C PHE A 22 2.55 -14.58 -10.39
N ALA A 23 3.80 -14.95 -10.12
CA ALA A 23 4.13 -15.71 -8.93
C ALA A 23 4.12 -14.73 -7.76
N ASP A 24 2.92 -14.29 -7.37
CA ASP A 24 2.71 -13.77 -6.02
C ASP A 24 1.85 -14.80 -5.30
N ASP A 25 2.52 -15.90 -4.96
CA ASP A 25 1.98 -16.96 -4.13
C ASP A 25 1.69 -16.33 -2.77
N SER A 26 0.41 -16.09 -2.52
CA SER A 26 -0.14 -15.39 -1.36
C SER A 26 0.43 -15.93 -0.04
N GLY A 27 1.37 -15.20 0.57
CA GLY A 27 2.08 -15.68 1.76
C GLY A 27 2.60 -14.60 2.72
N VAL A 28 2.88 -13.36 2.26
CA VAL A 28 3.14 -12.17 3.12
C VAL A 28 2.56 -10.93 2.40
N LEU A 29 2.23 -9.84 3.11
CA LEU A 29 1.99 -8.54 2.45
C LEU A 29 3.31 -8.12 1.76
N ALA A 30 3.32 -8.05 0.44
CA ALA A 30 4.55 -7.75 -0.29
C ALA A 30 4.94 -6.28 -0.11
N GLU A 31 6.25 -6.01 -0.16
CA GLU A 31 6.76 -4.63 -0.12
C GLU A 31 6.15 -3.76 -1.22
N GLY A 32 5.95 -4.32 -2.42
CA GLY A 32 5.29 -3.65 -3.53
C GLY A 32 3.84 -3.24 -3.21
N GLU A 33 3.05 -4.16 -2.66
CA GLU A 33 1.66 -3.88 -2.25
C GLU A 33 1.60 -2.82 -1.14
N LEU A 34 2.51 -2.87 -0.18
CA LEU A 34 2.59 -1.87 0.89
C LEU A 34 3.00 -0.50 0.34
N ASN A 35 3.98 -0.44 -0.56
CA ASN A 35 4.41 0.79 -1.22
C ASN A 35 3.29 1.40 -2.07
N GLU A 36 2.53 0.59 -2.80
CA GLU A 36 1.34 1.05 -3.54
C GLU A 36 0.31 1.68 -2.61
N TRP A 37 0.07 1.07 -1.45
CA TRP A 37 -0.82 1.62 -0.44
C TRP A 37 -0.31 2.94 0.16
N VAL A 38 0.99 3.04 0.48
CA VAL A 38 1.59 4.30 0.96
C VAL A 38 1.49 5.40 -0.10
N VAL A 39 1.74 5.09 -1.38
CA VAL A 39 1.58 6.05 -2.49
C VAL A 39 0.14 6.52 -2.61
N LYS A 40 -0.85 5.65 -2.38
CA LYS A 40 -2.26 6.05 -2.31
C LYS A 40 -2.51 7.03 -1.15
N VAL A 41 -2.03 6.71 0.06
CA VAL A 41 -2.15 7.59 1.24
C VAL A 41 -1.57 8.98 0.94
N LEU A 42 -0.38 9.06 0.33
CA LEU A 42 0.25 10.32 -0.04
C LEU A 42 -0.52 11.09 -1.11
N ARG A 43 -1.12 10.38 -2.08
CA ARG A 43 -1.97 11.02 -3.09
C ARG A 43 -3.22 11.62 -2.47
N ASP A 44 -3.86 10.89 -1.56
CA ASP A 44 -5.10 11.31 -0.92
C ASP A 44 -4.84 12.48 0.05
N SER A 45 -3.71 12.48 0.78
CA SER A 45 -3.32 13.61 1.62
C SER A 45 -3.00 14.86 0.80
N ALA A 46 -2.39 14.72 -0.37
CA ALA A 46 -2.12 15.84 -1.29
C ALA A 46 -3.38 16.47 -1.88
N ALA A 47 -4.53 15.76 -1.88
CA ALA A 47 -5.81 16.31 -2.29
C ALA A 47 -6.49 17.16 -1.20
N GLY A 48 -5.99 17.10 0.05
CA GLY A 48 -6.52 17.82 1.19
C GLY A 48 -5.49 18.75 1.84
N GLN A 49 -5.85 19.27 3.02
CA GLN A 49 -4.95 19.96 3.92
C GLN A 49 -5.09 19.33 5.31
N PRO A 50 -4.00 19.27 6.11
CA PRO A 50 -4.10 18.80 7.48
C PRO A 50 -5.05 19.69 8.28
N ILE A 51 -5.81 19.06 9.18
CA ILE A 51 -6.79 19.69 10.08
C ILE A 51 -6.07 20.50 11.16
N ASN A 52 -4.90 20.04 11.59
CA ASN A 52 -4.05 20.75 12.55
C ASN A 52 -3.05 21.68 11.83
N ALA A 53 -2.45 22.59 12.61
CA ALA A 53 -1.24 23.30 12.21
C ALA A 53 -0.02 22.49 12.69
N PRO A 54 0.71 21.78 11.80
CA PRO A 54 1.71 20.77 12.19
C PRO A 54 3.05 21.39 12.63
N VAL A 55 3.03 22.57 13.26
CA VAL A 55 4.22 23.37 13.61
C VAL A 55 4.42 23.57 15.12
N GLY A 56 3.40 23.34 15.93
CA GLY A 56 3.48 23.50 17.39
C GLY A 56 4.09 22.28 18.09
N GLU A 57 4.51 22.45 19.34
CA GLU A 57 5.04 21.35 20.17
C GLU A 57 4.02 20.20 20.30
N GLU A 58 2.73 20.52 20.31
CA GLU A 58 1.64 19.53 20.34
C GLU A 58 1.60 18.62 19.11
N SER A 59 2.22 19.04 18.01
CA SER A 59 2.33 18.23 16.79
C SER A 59 3.62 17.42 16.74
N HIS A 60 4.58 17.64 17.64
CA HIS A 60 5.82 16.88 17.68
C HIS A 60 5.69 15.68 18.63
N THR A 61 5.66 14.47 18.07
CA THR A 61 5.56 13.21 18.81
C THR A 61 6.83 12.38 18.66
N GLU A 62 6.90 11.23 19.33
CA GLU A 62 7.98 10.26 19.17
C GLU A 62 8.10 9.75 17.71
N ASP A 63 6.97 9.70 16.99
CA ASP A 63 6.88 9.22 15.62
C ASP A 63 7.19 10.32 14.58
N GLY A 64 7.33 11.58 15.01
CA GLY A 64 7.62 12.74 14.16
C GLY A 64 6.58 13.86 14.30
N TYR A 65 6.55 14.77 13.33
CA TYR A 65 5.55 15.83 13.25
C TYR A 65 4.25 15.27 12.68
N ALA A 66 3.16 15.37 13.45
CA ALA A 66 1.84 14.86 13.11
C ALA A 66 1.08 15.80 12.18
N PHE A 67 0.66 15.27 11.04
CA PHE A 67 -0.24 15.90 10.08
C PHE A 67 -1.55 15.12 10.09
N ILE A 68 -2.58 15.69 10.70
CA ILE A 68 -3.86 15.03 10.95
C ILE A 68 -4.79 15.28 9.76
N TYR A 69 -5.22 14.22 9.09
CA TYR A 69 -6.27 14.26 8.07
C TYR A 69 -7.53 13.58 8.61
N ASP A 70 -8.64 13.72 7.88
CA ASP A 70 -9.90 13.04 8.23
C ASP A 70 -9.77 11.51 8.20
N PHE A 71 -8.93 10.99 7.30
CA PHE A 71 -8.73 9.55 7.11
C PHE A 71 -7.56 8.93 7.88
N ALA A 72 -6.49 9.70 8.14
CA ALA A 72 -5.26 9.23 8.79
C ALA A 72 -4.43 10.37 9.38
N THR A 73 -3.57 10.03 10.33
CA THR A 73 -2.45 10.88 10.77
C THR A 73 -1.16 10.43 10.09
N LEU A 74 -0.48 11.35 9.42
CA LEU A 74 0.81 11.12 8.76
C LEU A 74 1.90 11.78 9.60
N TYR A 75 2.98 11.06 9.89
CA TYR A 75 4.10 11.58 10.65
C TYR A 75 5.29 11.84 9.74
N TYR A 76 5.79 13.06 9.76
CA TYR A 76 6.95 13.48 8.96
C TYR A 76 8.13 13.86 9.85
N ASP A 77 9.33 13.83 9.28
CA ASP A 77 10.56 14.26 9.94
C ASP A 77 10.58 15.76 10.30
N LYS A 78 9.74 16.56 9.64
CA LYS A 78 9.68 18.01 9.83
C LYS A 78 8.27 18.59 9.64
N PRO A 79 8.01 19.78 10.22
CA PRO A 79 6.68 20.39 10.24
C PRO A 79 6.30 21.10 8.92
N VAL A 80 7.28 21.43 8.07
CA VAL A 80 7.07 22.11 6.79
C VAL A 80 7.54 21.19 5.68
N LEU A 81 6.61 20.75 4.84
CA LEU A 81 6.90 19.81 3.76
C LEU A 81 7.57 20.51 2.58
N ASP A 82 8.70 19.95 2.17
CA ASP A 82 9.41 20.19 0.91
C ASP A 82 9.84 18.86 0.23
N GLN A 83 10.69 18.94 -0.78
CA GLN A 83 11.15 17.79 -1.59
C GLN A 83 11.96 16.75 -0.81
N ASP A 84 12.58 17.13 0.31
CA ASP A 84 13.42 16.28 1.14
C ASP A 84 12.67 15.70 2.35
N SER A 85 11.37 15.98 2.47
CA SER A 85 10.57 15.48 3.60
C SER A 85 10.41 13.97 3.52
N MET A 86 10.51 13.32 4.68
CA MET A 86 10.37 11.88 4.80
C MET A 86 9.15 11.54 5.63
N LEU A 87 8.28 10.69 5.06
CA LEU A 87 7.19 10.07 5.81
C LEU A 87 7.79 8.99 6.72
N LEU A 88 7.60 9.13 8.02
CA LEU A 88 8.12 8.23 9.05
C LEU A 88 7.09 7.18 9.46
N ALA A 89 5.82 7.57 9.56
CA ALA A 89 4.74 6.67 9.93
C ALA A 89 3.38 7.11 9.37
N VAL A 90 2.45 6.15 9.26
CA VAL A 90 1.04 6.38 8.94
C VAL A 90 0.19 5.69 10.00
N SER A 91 -0.69 6.45 10.64
CA SER A 91 -1.71 5.92 11.53
C SER A 91 -3.08 6.13 10.90
N VAL A 92 -3.72 5.06 10.43
CA VAL A 92 -5.07 5.14 9.88
C VAL A 92 -6.05 5.36 11.02
N THR A 93 -6.95 6.33 10.87
CA THR A 93 -7.91 6.71 11.93
C THR A 93 -9.36 6.56 11.50
N ASP A 94 -9.65 6.56 10.19
CA ASP A 94 -10.99 6.35 9.65
C ASP A 94 -11.27 4.86 9.35
N GLU A 95 -12.37 4.34 9.89
CA GLU A 95 -12.86 2.98 9.65
C GLU A 95 -13.28 2.76 8.19
N ALA A 96 -13.67 3.82 7.46
CA ALA A 96 -14.02 3.67 6.05
C ALA A 96 -12.79 3.58 5.13
N TYR A 97 -11.63 4.03 5.59
CA TYR A 97 -10.42 4.14 4.78
C TYR A 97 -9.73 2.77 4.59
N PRO A 98 -9.55 2.31 3.34
CA PRO A 98 -8.96 1.00 3.09
C PRO A 98 -7.45 1.00 3.32
N GLY A 99 -7.01 0.06 4.16
CA GLY A 99 -5.65 -0.41 4.31
C GLY A 99 -5.18 -1.27 3.12
N PRO A 100 -3.98 -1.89 3.24
CA PRO A 100 -3.51 -2.85 2.25
C PRO A 100 -4.53 -3.97 2.01
N ARG A 101 -4.64 -4.40 0.74
CA ARG A 101 -5.64 -5.39 0.27
C ARG A 101 -7.10 -5.05 0.60
N GLY A 102 -7.41 -3.79 0.90
CA GLY A 102 -8.75 -3.32 1.17
C GLY A 102 -9.26 -3.56 2.59
N ILE A 103 -8.40 -4.05 3.50
CA ILE A 103 -8.74 -4.26 4.91
C ILE A 103 -8.96 -2.93 5.61
N LYS A 104 -10.02 -2.85 6.40
CA LYS A 104 -10.43 -1.65 7.13
C LYS A 104 -10.33 -1.85 8.63
N LEU A 105 -10.24 -0.74 9.36
CA LEU A 105 -10.39 -0.78 10.81
C LEU A 105 -11.81 -1.28 11.14
N GLY A 106 -11.90 -2.24 12.05
CA GLY A 106 -13.17 -2.86 12.43
C GLY A 106 -13.62 -4.04 11.55
N ASP A 107 -12.88 -4.40 10.49
CA ASP A 107 -13.17 -5.61 9.72
C ASP A 107 -13.15 -6.85 10.62
N ALA A 108 -14.07 -7.79 10.34
CA ALA A 108 -14.18 -9.02 11.11
C ALA A 108 -12.90 -9.85 11.00
N GLN A 109 -12.56 -10.59 12.06
CA GLN A 109 -11.40 -11.50 12.07
C GLN A 109 -11.40 -12.45 10.86
N SER A 110 -12.56 -12.96 10.44
CA SER A 110 -12.67 -13.83 9.27
C SER A 110 -12.17 -13.15 8.00
N VAL A 111 -12.44 -11.85 7.80
CA VAL A 111 -11.96 -11.09 6.64
C VAL A 111 -10.44 -10.96 6.67
N LEU A 112 -9.84 -10.76 7.85
CA LEU A 112 -8.39 -10.74 8.03
C LEU A 112 -7.76 -12.09 7.68
N ILE A 113 -8.35 -13.19 8.15
CA ILE A 113 -7.88 -14.54 7.84
C ILE A 113 -8.17 -14.91 6.38
N ASP A 114 -9.24 -14.45 5.76
CA ASP A 114 -9.45 -14.73 4.33
C ASP A 114 -8.45 -13.96 3.46
N THR A 115 -8.05 -12.76 3.90
CA THR A 115 -7.12 -11.88 3.16
C THR A 115 -5.64 -12.22 3.41
N TYR A 116 -5.31 -12.75 4.61
CA TYR A 116 -3.93 -13.04 5.05
C TYR A 116 -3.75 -14.47 5.63
N GLY A 117 -4.73 -15.35 5.58
CA GLY A 117 -4.73 -16.62 6.35
C GLY A 117 -3.82 -17.71 5.82
N TRP A 118 -3.30 -17.57 4.60
CA TRP A 118 -2.22 -18.42 4.10
C TRP A 118 -0.88 -18.13 4.81
N GLN A 119 -0.82 -17.05 5.60
CA GLN A 119 0.39 -16.53 6.25
C GLN A 119 0.51 -16.93 7.73
N ASN A 120 -0.49 -17.63 8.29
CA ASN A 120 -0.51 -18.01 9.71
C ASN A 120 -0.73 -19.53 9.90
N PRO A 121 0.28 -20.38 9.64
CA PRO A 121 0.15 -21.83 9.71
C PRO A 121 -0.05 -22.40 11.12
N THR A 122 -0.10 -21.57 12.18
CA THR A 122 -0.11 -22.02 13.58
C THR A 122 -1.05 -21.26 14.52
N LEU A 123 -2.19 -20.76 14.04
CA LEU A 123 -3.32 -20.42 14.94
C LEU A 123 -4.33 -21.57 14.97
#